data_AF-L5KDM3-F1
#
_entry.id   AF-L5KDM3-F1
#
_cell.length_a   1.000
_cell.length_b   1.000
_cell.length_c   1.000
_cell.angle_alpha   90.00
_cell.angle_beta   90.00
_cell.angle_gamma   90.00
#
_symmetry.space_group_name_H-M   'P 1'
#
loop_
_entity.id
_entity.type
_entity.pdbx_description
1 polymer ?
#
loop_
_entity_poly.entity_id
_entity_poly.type
_entity_poly.pdbx_seq_one_letter_code
_entity_poly.pdbx_strand_id
1 'polypeptide(L)'
;MVHLSGEEKAAVTGLWGKVKVDEVGGEALGRLLVVYPWTQRFFDSFGDLSSASAVMGNPKVKAHGKKVLDSFSEGLQHLDNLKGTFAKLSELHCDKLHVDPENFRLLGNVLVCVLARHFGKEFTPQVQAAYQKRARQEPSLSYAFENNRSEFAHKYLLGLETGLTLQNHTPSWANLLTGAGTSGARAGHKRKSRTSCCLRLLLTQTCSLATTQTNTMVHLSGEEKAAVTGLWGKVKVDEVGGEALGRLLVVYPWTQRFFDSFGDLSSASAVMGNPKVKAHGKKVLDSFSEGLQHLDNLKGTFAKLSELHCDKLHVDPENFRLLGNVLVCVLARHFGKEFTPQVQAAYQKVVAGVANALAHKYH
;
A
#
# COMPACT_ATOMS: atom_id res chain seq x y z
N MET A 1 0.43 -14.23 -5.75
CA MET A 1 0.63 -14.55 -4.33
C MET A 1 2.08 -14.93 -4.18
N VAL A 2 2.84 -14.16 -3.40
CA VAL A 2 4.18 -14.59 -3.00
C VAL A 2 3.99 -15.87 -2.19
N HIS A 3 4.68 -16.96 -2.48
CA HIS A 3 4.56 -18.20 -1.71
C HIS A 3 5.75 -18.33 -0.75
N LEU A 4 5.47 -18.74 0.50
CA LEU A 4 6.54 -19.12 1.42
C LEU A 4 7.08 -20.49 1.00
N SER A 5 8.40 -20.62 0.90
CA SER A 5 9.09 -21.90 0.74
C SER A 5 8.88 -22.79 1.97
N GLY A 6 9.14 -24.09 1.85
CA GLY A 6 9.04 -25.00 3.00
C GLY A 6 9.91 -24.56 4.19
N GLU A 7 11.11 -24.05 3.90
CA GLU A 7 12.03 -23.50 4.90
C GLU A 7 11.47 -22.21 5.54
N GLU A 8 10.94 -21.29 4.73
CA GLU A 8 10.32 -20.06 5.24
C GLU A 8 9.09 -20.37 6.12
N LYS A 9 8.26 -21.34 5.72
CA LYS A 9 7.12 -21.81 6.54
C LYS A 9 7.61 -22.37 7.87
N ALA A 10 8.64 -23.23 7.87
CA ALA A 10 9.20 -23.80 9.08
C ALA A 10 9.81 -22.73 10.01
N ALA A 11 10.52 -21.75 9.45
CA ALA A 11 11.09 -20.64 10.20
C ALA A 11 10.02 -19.77 10.87
N VAL A 12 8.95 -19.42 10.13
CA VAL A 12 7.83 -18.63 10.65
C VAL A 12 7.11 -19.39 11.77
N THR A 13 6.69 -20.64 11.50
CA THR A 13 5.95 -21.45 12.48
C THR A 13 6.80 -21.80 13.70
N GLY A 14 8.08 -22.08 13.52
CA GLY A 14 9.01 -22.42 14.60
C GLY A 14 9.22 -21.28 15.59
N LEU A 15 9.39 -20.05 15.11
CA LEU A 15 9.43 -18.86 15.98
C LEU A 15 8.05 -18.59 16.61
N TRP A 16 6.98 -18.72 15.82
CA TRP A 16 5.62 -18.41 16.29
C TRP A 16 5.17 -19.30 17.46
N GLY A 17 5.62 -20.55 17.50
CA GLY A 17 5.34 -21.46 18.63
C GLY A 17 5.86 -20.94 19.98
N LYS A 18 6.76 -19.95 19.99
CA LYS A 18 7.29 -19.30 21.20
C LYS A 18 6.61 -17.95 21.49
N VAL A 19 5.75 -17.46 20.59
CA VAL A 19 5.11 -16.14 20.70
C VAL A 19 4.01 -16.19 21.76
N LYS A 20 4.11 -15.32 22.74
CA LYS A 20 3.03 -15.04 23.69
C LYS A 20 2.06 -14.03 23.07
N VAL A 21 1.01 -14.54 22.44
CA VAL A 21 -0.01 -13.78 21.70
C VAL A 21 -0.58 -12.62 22.53
N ASP A 22 -0.85 -12.83 23.82
CA ASP A 22 -1.46 -11.81 24.68
C ASP A 22 -0.53 -10.61 24.92
N GLU A 23 0.76 -10.87 25.11
CA GLU A 23 1.78 -9.86 25.37
C GLU A 23 2.17 -9.13 24.08
N VAL A 24 2.50 -9.91 23.04
CA VAL A 24 2.99 -9.39 21.75
C VAL A 24 1.88 -8.64 21.01
N GLY A 25 0.62 -9.06 21.14
CA GLY A 25 -0.49 -8.51 20.36
C GLY A 25 -0.87 -7.13 20.83
N GLY A 26 -1.03 -6.97 22.14
CA GLY A 26 -1.23 -5.66 22.76
C GLY A 26 -0.09 -4.70 22.48
N GLU A 27 1.16 -5.17 22.52
CA GLU A 27 2.32 -4.34 22.18
C GLU A 27 2.35 -3.93 20.71
N ALA A 28 2.09 -4.85 19.77
CA ALA A 28 2.12 -4.55 18.35
C ALA A 28 1.05 -3.52 17.96
N LEU A 29 -0.19 -3.71 18.42
CA LEU A 29 -1.25 -2.72 18.18
C LEU A 29 -0.97 -1.40 18.91
N GLY A 30 -0.50 -1.45 20.16
CA GLY A 30 -0.14 -0.26 20.91
C GLY A 30 0.94 0.57 20.22
N ARG A 31 2.01 -0.07 19.72
CA ARG A 31 3.07 0.59 18.96
C ARG A 31 2.56 1.15 17.63
N LEU A 32 1.67 0.46 16.92
CA LEU A 32 1.05 0.99 15.71
C LEU A 32 0.35 2.33 16.03
N LEU A 33 -0.48 2.36 17.07
CA LEU A 33 -1.25 3.55 17.46
C LEU A 33 -0.37 4.70 17.98
N VAL A 34 0.79 4.41 18.57
CA VAL A 34 1.75 5.42 19.04
C VAL A 34 2.60 5.96 17.89
N VAL A 35 3.15 5.08 17.04
CA VAL A 35 4.06 5.46 15.95
C VAL A 35 3.30 6.09 14.79
N TYR A 36 2.05 5.66 14.55
CA TYR A 36 1.20 6.16 13.48
C TYR A 36 -0.14 6.66 14.05
N PRO A 37 -0.17 7.82 14.74
CA PRO A 37 -1.36 8.30 15.46
C PRO A 37 -2.62 8.47 14.61
N TRP A 38 -2.49 8.68 13.29
CA TRP A 38 -3.66 8.76 12.40
C TRP A 38 -4.48 7.46 12.37
N THR A 39 -3.88 6.32 12.71
CA THR A 39 -4.57 5.03 12.80
C THR A 39 -5.54 4.97 13.97
N GLN A 40 -5.41 5.85 14.97
CA GLN A 40 -6.30 5.91 16.13
C GLN A 40 -7.75 6.22 15.76
N ARG A 41 -7.99 6.89 14.61
CA ARG A 41 -9.34 7.18 14.08
C ARG A 41 -10.22 5.94 13.85
N PHE A 42 -9.61 4.76 13.74
CA PHE A 42 -10.34 3.50 13.58
C PHE A 42 -10.77 2.90 14.93
N PHE A 43 -10.35 3.52 16.04
CA PHE A 43 -10.49 3.01 17.39
C PHE A 43 -11.18 4.00 18.33
N ASP A 44 -12.06 4.87 17.82
CA ASP A 44 -12.76 5.90 18.63
C ASP A 44 -13.52 5.30 19.84
N SER A 45 -13.97 4.04 19.73
CA SER A 45 -14.65 3.33 20.81
C SER A 45 -13.71 2.80 21.91
N PHE A 46 -12.38 2.97 21.75
CA PHE A 46 -11.38 2.43 22.67
C PHE A 46 -11.09 3.37 23.85
N GLY A 47 -11.68 4.56 23.88
CA GLY A 47 -11.50 5.54 24.95
C GLY A 47 -10.26 6.40 24.72
N ASP A 48 -9.51 6.69 25.78
CA ASP A 48 -8.33 7.56 25.69
C ASP A 48 -7.16 6.84 24.99
N LEU A 49 -6.69 7.44 23.89
CA LEU A 49 -5.51 7.05 23.11
C LEU A 49 -4.54 8.24 22.91
N SER A 50 -4.72 9.33 23.66
CA SER A 50 -4.05 10.62 23.45
C SER A 50 -2.55 10.63 23.76
N SER A 51 -2.05 9.63 24.48
CA SER A 51 -0.64 9.52 24.87
C SER A 51 -0.14 8.07 24.79
N ALA A 52 1.18 7.89 24.71
CA ALA A 52 1.77 6.56 24.65
C ALA A 52 1.43 5.71 25.88
N SER A 53 1.40 6.31 27.08
CA SER A 53 1.01 5.59 28.31
C SER A 53 -0.48 5.21 28.29
N ALA A 54 -1.36 6.11 27.82
CA ALA A 54 -2.78 5.81 27.65
C ALA A 54 -2.98 4.63 26.68
N VAL A 55 -2.33 4.66 25.51
CA VAL A 55 -2.41 3.59 24.51
C VAL A 55 -1.89 2.27 25.06
N MET A 56 -0.67 2.25 25.62
CA MET A 56 -0.03 1.02 26.08
C MET A 56 -0.70 0.42 27.33
N GLY A 57 -1.36 1.26 28.14
CA GLY A 57 -2.15 0.85 29.30
C GLY A 57 -3.58 0.41 28.96
N ASN A 58 -4.08 0.70 27.75
CA ASN A 58 -5.48 0.54 27.41
C ASN A 58 -5.89 -0.96 27.29
N PRO A 59 -6.86 -1.43 28.10
CA PRO A 59 -7.29 -2.83 28.07
C PRO A 59 -7.96 -3.24 26.75
N LYS A 60 -8.64 -2.31 26.06
CA LYS A 60 -9.26 -2.59 24.76
C LYS A 60 -8.20 -2.74 23.67
N VAL A 61 -7.13 -1.94 23.71
CA VAL A 61 -5.97 -2.09 22.82
C VAL A 61 -5.33 -3.47 23.03
N LYS A 62 -5.10 -3.88 24.28
CA LYS A 62 -4.54 -5.21 24.58
C LYS A 62 -5.44 -6.35 24.09
N ALA A 63 -6.73 -6.28 24.38
CA ALA A 63 -7.69 -7.30 23.97
C ALA A 63 -7.82 -7.40 22.44
N HIS A 64 -7.85 -6.26 21.74
CA HIS A 64 -7.93 -6.25 20.28
C HIS A 64 -6.61 -6.70 19.64
N GLY A 65 -5.47 -6.29 20.19
CA GLY A 65 -4.14 -6.74 19.74
C GLY A 65 -3.97 -8.26 19.87
N LYS A 66 -4.46 -8.87 20.95
CA LYS A 66 -4.56 -10.32 21.09
C LYS A 66 -5.40 -10.92 19.95
N LYS A 67 -6.61 -10.38 19.72
CA LYS A 67 -7.51 -10.86 18.65
C LYS A 67 -6.85 -10.80 17.26
N VAL A 68 -6.06 -9.75 16.99
CA VAL A 68 -5.25 -9.65 15.77
C VAL A 68 -4.27 -10.82 15.69
N LEU A 69 -3.46 -11.08 16.73
CA LEU A 69 -2.50 -12.20 16.68
C LEU A 69 -3.14 -13.59 16.73
N ASP A 70 -4.31 -13.75 17.35
CA ASP A 70 -5.10 -14.99 17.24
C ASP A 70 -5.43 -15.27 15.76
N SER A 71 -5.82 -14.25 14.99
CA SER A 71 -6.07 -14.39 13.54
C SER A 71 -4.78 -14.70 12.75
N PHE A 72 -3.63 -14.13 13.14
CA PHE A 72 -2.35 -14.54 12.55
C PHE A 72 -2.04 -16.01 12.84
N SER A 73 -2.32 -16.47 14.06
CA SER A 73 -2.12 -17.88 14.46
C SER A 73 -2.98 -18.83 13.62
N GLU A 74 -4.24 -18.47 13.37
CA GLU A 74 -5.12 -19.19 12.45
C GLU A 74 -4.56 -19.22 11.02
N GLY A 75 -4.05 -18.08 10.54
CA GLY A 75 -3.39 -17.98 9.24
C GLY A 75 -2.14 -18.87 9.10
N LEU A 76 -1.42 -19.12 10.19
CA LEU A 76 -0.25 -20.02 10.21
C LEU A 76 -0.63 -21.51 10.19
N GLN A 77 -1.84 -21.86 10.62
CA GLN A 77 -2.36 -23.23 10.51
C GLN A 77 -2.82 -23.54 9.07
N HIS A 78 -3.12 -22.51 8.29
CA HIS A 78 -3.68 -22.62 6.94
C HIS A 78 -2.84 -21.89 5.88
N LEU A 79 -1.51 -22.03 5.96
CA LEU A 79 -0.55 -21.33 5.06
C LEU A 79 -0.84 -21.54 3.56
N ASP A 80 -1.43 -22.67 3.19
CA ASP A 80 -1.77 -23.00 1.81
C ASP A 80 -3.16 -22.53 1.37
N ASN A 81 -3.99 -22.01 2.29
CA ASN A 81 -5.35 -21.53 1.99
C ASN A 81 -5.71 -20.21 2.71
N LEU A 82 -4.79 -19.25 2.76
CA LEU A 82 -5.01 -17.97 3.44
C LEU A 82 -6.25 -17.22 2.95
N LYS A 83 -6.53 -17.28 1.63
CA LYS A 83 -7.70 -16.63 1.04
C LYS A 83 -9.00 -17.21 1.60
N GLY A 84 -9.09 -18.53 1.72
CA GLY A 84 -10.26 -19.19 2.32
C GLY A 84 -10.37 -18.89 3.81
N THR A 85 -9.25 -18.97 4.53
CA THR A 85 -9.18 -18.72 5.98
C THR A 85 -9.64 -17.30 6.33
N PHE A 86 -9.18 -16.28 5.59
CA PHE A 86 -9.47 -14.88 5.89
C PHE A 86 -10.64 -14.27 5.12
N ALA A 87 -11.41 -15.04 4.34
CA ALA A 87 -12.49 -14.51 3.50
C ALA A 87 -13.47 -13.61 4.28
N LYS A 88 -14.00 -14.11 5.40
CA LYS A 88 -14.93 -13.34 6.27
C LYS A 88 -14.28 -12.12 6.91
N LEU A 89 -13.01 -12.24 7.31
CA LEU A 89 -12.28 -11.14 7.92
C LEU A 89 -11.99 -10.03 6.89
N SER A 90 -11.71 -10.43 5.65
CA SER A 90 -11.51 -9.52 4.53
C SER A 90 -12.80 -8.78 4.16
N GLU A 91 -13.93 -9.50 4.04
CA GLU A 91 -15.25 -8.89 3.84
C GLU A 91 -15.59 -7.88 4.95
N LEU A 92 -15.31 -8.22 6.21
CA LEU A 92 -15.53 -7.30 7.32
C LEU A 92 -14.72 -6.00 7.16
N HIS A 93 -13.42 -6.12 6.86
CA HIS A 93 -12.54 -4.96 6.71
C HIS A 93 -12.84 -4.12 5.47
N CYS A 94 -13.24 -4.78 4.38
CA CYS A 94 -13.62 -4.13 3.12
C CYS A 94 -14.99 -3.44 3.22
N ASP A 95 -16.02 -4.16 3.65
CA ASP A 95 -17.42 -3.74 3.48
C ASP A 95 -17.99 -2.98 4.66
N LYS A 96 -17.42 -3.13 5.86
CA LYS A 96 -17.94 -2.49 7.08
C LYS A 96 -16.95 -1.53 7.72
N LEU A 97 -15.68 -1.93 7.82
CA LEU A 97 -14.69 -1.12 8.53
C LEU A 97 -13.98 -0.12 7.61
N HIS A 98 -13.96 -0.38 6.30
CA HIS A 98 -13.32 0.46 5.28
C HIS A 98 -11.89 0.88 5.68
N VAL A 99 -11.12 -0.08 6.20
CA VAL A 99 -9.73 0.16 6.61
C VAL A 99 -8.86 0.15 5.36
N ASP A 100 -8.16 1.25 5.11
CA ASP A 100 -7.21 1.37 4.00
C ASP A 100 -6.11 0.29 4.12
N PRO A 101 -5.83 -0.48 3.04
CA PRO A 101 -4.87 -1.57 3.02
C PRO A 101 -3.47 -1.22 3.52
N GLU A 102 -3.04 0.05 3.36
CA GLU A 102 -1.72 0.48 3.81
C GLU A 102 -1.57 0.34 5.33
N ASN A 103 -2.65 0.47 6.09
CA ASN A 103 -2.59 0.30 7.55
C ASN A 103 -2.25 -1.14 7.95
N PHE A 104 -2.60 -2.14 7.13
CA PHE A 104 -2.20 -3.53 7.35
C PHE A 104 -0.69 -3.72 7.12
N ARG A 105 -0.12 -3.02 6.13
CA ARG A 105 1.33 -3.01 5.89
C ARG A 105 2.09 -2.40 7.08
N LEU A 106 1.57 -1.30 7.62
CA LEU A 106 2.14 -0.66 8.83
C LEU A 106 2.09 -1.62 10.02
N LEU A 107 0.96 -2.29 10.24
CA LEU A 107 0.80 -3.26 11.32
C LEU A 107 1.77 -4.45 11.16
N GLY A 108 1.91 -4.98 9.94
CA GLY A 108 2.87 -6.05 9.64
C GLY A 108 4.31 -5.63 9.93
N ASN A 109 4.71 -4.41 9.54
CA ASN A 109 6.05 -3.88 9.84
C ASN A 109 6.28 -3.70 11.34
N VAL A 110 5.30 -3.17 12.08
CA VAL A 110 5.38 -3.02 13.54
C VAL A 110 5.50 -4.39 14.21
N LEU A 111 4.74 -5.38 13.75
CA LEU A 111 4.82 -6.75 14.27
C LEU A 111 6.22 -7.34 14.11
N VAL A 112 6.85 -7.18 12.94
CA VAL A 112 8.25 -7.62 12.71
C VAL A 112 9.21 -6.96 13.71
N CYS A 113 9.07 -5.66 13.96
CA CYS A 113 9.90 -4.95 14.94
C CYS A 113 9.67 -5.45 16.38
N VAL A 114 8.43 -5.73 16.76
CA VAL A 114 8.10 -6.28 18.08
C VAL A 114 8.71 -7.68 18.24
N LEU A 115 8.55 -8.55 17.25
CA LEU A 115 9.14 -9.88 17.27
C LEU A 115 10.68 -9.81 17.38
N ALA A 116 11.33 -8.94 16.61
CA ALA A 116 12.78 -8.73 16.72
C ALA A 116 13.22 -8.34 18.14
N ARG A 117 12.44 -7.49 18.82
CA ARG A 117 12.72 -7.07 20.20
C ARG A 117 12.55 -8.21 21.22
N HIS A 118 11.53 -9.04 21.06
CA HIS A 118 11.23 -10.15 21.98
C HIS A 118 12.19 -11.34 21.80
N PHE A 119 12.60 -11.63 20.56
CA PHE A 119 13.37 -12.82 20.23
C PHE A 119 14.87 -12.55 20.01
N GLY A 120 15.27 -11.29 19.85
CA GLY A 120 16.68 -10.88 19.79
C GLY A 120 17.51 -11.73 18.83
N LYS A 121 18.44 -12.52 19.38
CA LYS A 121 19.34 -13.40 18.60
C LYS A 121 18.61 -14.53 17.85
N GLU A 122 17.43 -14.94 18.31
CA GLU A 122 16.61 -15.95 17.62
C GLU A 122 15.88 -15.38 16.40
N PHE A 123 15.75 -14.06 16.30
CA PHE A 123 15.18 -13.38 15.13
C PHE A 123 16.27 -13.14 14.08
N THR A 124 16.77 -14.24 13.51
CA THR A 124 17.84 -14.21 12.50
C THR A 124 17.40 -13.46 11.24
N PRO A 125 18.33 -12.99 10.38
CA PRO A 125 17.98 -12.34 9.12
C PRO A 125 17.05 -13.19 8.23
N GLN A 126 17.21 -14.51 8.24
CA GLN A 126 16.36 -15.46 7.51
C GLN A 126 14.93 -15.48 8.06
N VAL A 127 14.79 -15.54 9.41
CA VAL A 127 13.48 -15.48 10.07
C VAL A 127 12.83 -14.11 9.81
N GLN A 128 13.58 -13.02 9.92
CA GLN A 128 13.10 -11.67 9.62
C GLN A 128 12.59 -11.57 8.18
N ALA A 129 13.34 -12.06 7.20
CA ALA A 129 12.95 -12.04 5.79
C ALA A 129 11.66 -12.83 5.56
N ALA A 130 11.51 -14.00 6.18
CA ALA A 130 10.31 -14.82 6.08
C ALA A 130 9.08 -14.13 6.70
N TYR A 131 9.22 -13.49 7.87
CA TYR A 131 8.14 -12.71 8.48
C TYR A 131 7.78 -11.47 7.68
N GLN A 132 8.75 -10.76 7.11
CA GLN A 132 8.50 -9.62 6.22
C GLN A 132 7.79 -10.06 4.93
N LYS A 133 8.19 -11.21 4.35
CA LYS A 133 7.54 -11.81 3.19
C LYS A 133 6.10 -12.19 3.49
N ARG A 134 5.84 -12.74 4.68
CA ARG A 134 4.49 -13.02 5.17
C ARG A 134 3.66 -11.76 5.37
N ALA A 135 4.21 -10.73 6.02
CA ALA A 135 3.51 -9.46 6.24
C ALA A 135 3.06 -8.79 4.92
N ARG A 136 3.75 -9.02 3.80
CA ARG A 136 3.35 -8.56 2.46
C ARG A 136 2.18 -9.34 1.84
N GLN A 137 1.89 -10.56 2.29
CA GLN A 137 0.75 -11.35 1.80
C GLN A 137 -0.59 -10.82 2.35
N GLU A 138 -0.64 -10.31 3.57
CA GLU A 138 -1.88 -9.90 4.25
C GLU A 138 -2.58 -8.69 3.56
N PRO A 139 -1.90 -7.58 3.18
CA PRO A 139 -2.54 -6.49 2.44
C PRO A 139 -3.05 -6.93 1.07
N SER A 140 -2.38 -7.89 0.42
CA SER A 140 -2.80 -8.41 -0.89
C SER A 140 -4.13 -9.17 -0.84
N LEU A 141 -4.50 -9.71 0.33
CA LEU A 141 -5.82 -10.29 0.58
C LEU A 141 -6.90 -9.23 0.77
N SER A 142 -6.56 -8.06 1.29
CA SER A 142 -7.47 -6.89 1.38
C SER A 142 -7.68 -6.23 0.01
N TYR A 143 -6.60 -6.01 -0.75
CA TYR A 143 -6.68 -5.47 -2.12
C TYR A 143 -7.50 -6.37 -3.06
N ALA A 144 -7.52 -7.68 -2.84
CA ALA A 144 -8.34 -8.61 -3.62
C ALA A 144 -9.86 -8.36 -3.48
N PHE A 145 -10.30 -7.70 -2.40
CA PHE A 145 -11.70 -7.34 -2.15
C PHE A 145 -12.00 -5.87 -2.46
N GLU A 146 -11.04 -4.96 -2.25
CA GLU A 146 -11.19 -3.52 -2.55
C GLU A 146 -11.42 -3.24 -4.05
N ASN A 147 -10.98 -4.17 -4.92
CA ASN A 147 -11.26 -4.16 -6.35
C ASN A 147 -12.77 -4.24 -6.72
N ASN A 148 -13.69 -4.34 -5.76
CA ASN A 148 -15.14 -4.33 -6.00
C ASN A 148 -15.86 -3.04 -5.59
N ARG A 149 -15.18 -1.95 -5.17
CA ARG A 149 -15.87 -0.67 -4.94
C ARG A 149 -14.96 0.54 -5.18
N SER A 150 -15.21 1.29 -6.25
CA SER A 150 -14.53 2.55 -6.53
C SER A 150 -15.40 3.76 -6.18
N GLU A 151 -15.15 4.39 -5.04
CA GLU A 151 -15.60 5.76 -4.78
C GLU A 151 -14.92 6.30 -3.51
N PHE A 152 -13.67 6.77 -3.57
CA PHE A 152 -13.15 7.70 -2.53
C PHE A 152 -11.83 8.42 -2.87
N ALA A 153 -11.13 8.07 -3.96
CA ALA A 153 -9.80 8.60 -4.27
C ALA A 153 -9.76 10.07 -4.76
N HIS A 154 -10.89 10.79 -4.78
CA HIS A 154 -11.00 12.07 -5.49
C HIS A 154 -10.59 13.32 -4.68
N LYS A 155 -10.32 13.20 -3.36
CA LYS A 155 -10.18 14.38 -2.48
C LYS A 155 -8.77 14.74 -2.00
N TYR A 156 -7.76 13.87 -2.15
CA TYR A 156 -6.44 14.11 -1.52
C TYR A 156 -5.31 14.55 -2.46
N LEU A 157 -5.41 14.35 -3.78
CA LEU A 157 -4.31 14.64 -4.73
C LEU A 157 -4.47 15.95 -5.53
N LEU A 158 -5.64 16.57 -5.53
CA LEU A 158 -5.90 17.84 -6.24
C LEU A 158 -5.60 19.11 -5.39
N GLY A 159 -5.15 18.95 -4.15
CA GLY A 159 -4.99 20.05 -3.18
C GLY A 159 -3.64 20.78 -3.16
N LEU A 160 -2.77 20.58 -4.16
CA LEU A 160 -1.40 21.15 -4.16
C LEU A 160 -1.29 22.59 -4.74
N GLU A 161 -2.39 23.35 -4.82
CA GLU A 161 -2.36 24.73 -5.33
C GLU A 161 -2.42 25.84 -4.25
N THR A 162 -2.47 25.52 -2.96
CA THR A 162 -2.28 26.55 -1.92
C THR A 162 -0.95 26.36 -1.23
N GLY A 163 -0.01 27.26 -1.53
CA GLY A 163 1.34 27.29 -0.96
C GLY A 163 1.32 27.13 0.56
N LEU A 164 1.83 26.00 1.01
CA LEU A 164 2.22 25.74 2.39
C LEU A 164 3.67 25.26 2.32
N THR A 165 4.59 26.14 2.71
CA THR A 165 5.98 25.82 2.96
C THR A 165 6.06 24.73 4.03
N LEU A 166 6.46 23.51 3.65
CA LEU A 166 6.84 22.46 4.58
C LEU A 166 8.16 22.87 5.25
N GLN A 167 8.09 23.32 6.49
CA GLN A 167 9.27 23.40 7.35
C GLN A 167 9.73 21.97 7.67
N ASN A 168 10.92 21.64 7.18
CA ASN A 168 11.64 20.42 7.51
C ASN A 168 11.99 20.40 9.00
N HIS A 169 11.22 19.65 9.78
CA HIS A 169 11.68 19.12 11.05
C HIS A 169 11.59 17.60 11.00
N THR A 170 12.71 16.95 10.74
CA THR A 170 12.91 15.53 10.96
C THR A 170 13.31 15.31 12.43
N PRO A 171 12.51 14.61 13.26
CA PRO A 171 13.02 14.07 14.51
C PRO A 171 13.85 12.82 14.21
N SER A 172 15.04 12.73 14.80
CA SER A 172 15.86 11.52 14.78
C SER A 172 15.10 10.32 15.36
N TRP A 173 14.98 9.26 14.57
CA TRP A 173 14.30 8.00 14.92
C TRP A 173 14.92 7.27 16.14
N ALA A 174 16.14 7.63 16.53
CA ALA A 174 16.87 6.95 17.61
C ALA A 174 16.29 7.18 19.01
N ASN A 175 15.57 8.29 19.25
CA ASN A 175 15.19 8.71 20.60
C ASN A 175 13.85 8.15 21.10
N LEU A 176 13.03 7.56 20.23
CA LEU A 176 11.75 6.92 20.61
C LEU A 176 11.92 5.45 21.06
N LEU A 177 13.09 4.86 20.84
CA LEU A 177 13.39 3.47 21.23
C LEU A 177 14.03 3.33 22.62
N THR A 178 14.45 4.45 23.25
CA THR A 178 15.26 4.42 24.49
C THR A 178 14.61 5.04 25.73
N GLY A 179 13.33 5.44 25.67
CA GLY A 179 12.55 5.71 26.89
C GLY A 179 13.12 6.78 27.83
N ALA A 180 13.53 7.94 27.32
CA ALA A 180 13.88 9.10 28.13
C ALA A 180 12.87 10.23 27.88
N GLY A 181 11.97 10.45 28.84
CA GLY A 181 10.99 11.52 28.81
C GLY A 181 11.63 12.87 29.16
N THR A 182 11.24 13.93 28.44
CA THR A 182 11.29 15.30 28.96
C THR A 182 10.01 16.02 28.60
N SER A 183 9.45 16.69 29.60
CA SER A 183 8.17 17.39 29.59
C SER A 183 8.30 18.79 28.99
N GLY A 184 7.32 19.19 28.18
CA GLY A 184 7.19 20.54 27.64
C GLY A 184 5.73 20.85 27.34
N ALA A 185 5.08 21.59 28.23
CA ALA A 185 3.69 22.00 28.12
C ALA A 185 3.51 23.08 27.03
N ARG A 186 2.42 23.03 26.25
CA ARG A 186 1.81 24.26 25.72
C ARG A 186 0.33 24.17 25.40
N ALA A 187 -0.32 25.26 25.82
CA ALA A 187 -1.69 25.73 25.76
C ALA A 187 -2.55 25.37 24.54
N GLY A 188 -3.84 25.18 24.82
CA GLY A 188 -4.87 24.80 23.87
C GLY A 188 -5.39 25.92 22.96
N HIS A 189 -6.11 25.47 21.93
CA HIS A 189 -7.02 26.28 21.12
C HIS A 189 -8.27 25.45 20.81
N LYS A 190 -9.44 25.95 21.25
CA LYS A 190 -10.76 25.44 20.89
C LYS A 190 -11.08 25.84 19.44
N ARG A 191 -11.58 24.91 18.62
CA ARG A 191 -12.41 25.26 17.45
C ARG A 191 -13.56 24.26 17.29
N LYS A 192 -14.78 24.79 17.45
CA LYS A 192 -16.08 24.18 17.12
C LYS A 192 -16.25 24.11 15.60
N SER A 193 -16.90 23.06 15.09
CA SER A 193 -17.77 23.12 13.89
C SER A 193 -18.49 21.78 13.68
N ARG A 194 -19.77 21.69 14.05
CA ARG A 194 -20.95 21.61 13.16
C ARG A 194 -21.11 20.28 12.41
N THR A 195 -21.99 19.47 12.97
CA THR A 195 -22.89 18.53 12.31
C THR A 195 -23.49 19.13 11.02
N SER A 196 -23.45 18.36 9.93
CA SER A 196 -24.33 18.57 8.78
C SER A 196 -24.89 17.24 8.30
N CYS A 197 -26.21 17.22 8.30
CA CYS A 197 -27.15 16.20 7.86
C CYS A 197 -26.95 15.83 6.38
N CYS A 198 -26.82 14.53 6.08
CA CYS A 198 -27.19 13.89 4.80
C CYS A 198 -27.02 12.36 4.91
N LEU A 199 -27.69 11.75 5.90
CA LEU A 199 -27.71 10.30 6.11
C LEU A 199 -29.14 9.77 5.92
N ARG A 200 -29.56 9.56 4.67
CA ARG A 200 -30.68 8.67 4.28
C ARG A 200 -30.76 8.55 2.76
N LEU A 201 -31.11 7.34 2.29
CA LEU A 201 -31.03 6.79 0.91
C LEU A 201 -29.59 6.33 0.58
N LEU A 202 -29.25 5.05 0.43
CA LEU A 202 -29.96 3.92 -0.17
C LEU A 202 -29.62 2.61 0.57
N LEU A 203 -30.63 1.98 1.17
CA LEU A 203 -30.65 0.58 1.52
C LEU A 203 -31.62 -0.09 0.56
N THR A 204 -31.10 -0.84 -0.43
CA THR A 204 -31.70 -2.08 -0.98
C THR A 204 -31.03 -2.42 -2.32
N GLN A 205 -30.12 -3.39 -2.32
CA GLN A 205 -30.07 -4.42 -3.36
C GLN A 205 -29.31 -5.63 -2.82
N THR A 206 -30.05 -6.73 -2.66
CA THR A 206 -29.51 -8.05 -2.36
C THR A 206 -28.84 -8.61 -3.60
N CYS A 207 -27.57 -8.99 -3.51
CA CYS A 207 -26.90 -9.75 -4.56
C CYS A 207 -26.47 -11.12 -4.00
N SER A 208 -27.13 -12.16 -4.49
CA SER A 208 -26.72 -13.55 -4.36
C SER A 208 -26.19 -13.99 -5.72
N LEU A 209 -24.98 -14.53 -5.75
CA LEU A 209 -24.60 -15.78 -6.42
C LEU A 209 -23.08 -15.95 -6.26
N ALA A 210 -22.71 -16.99 -5.52
CA ALA A 210 -21.34 -17.45 -5.38
C ALA A 210 -20.91 -18.14 -6.67
N THR A 211 -19.82 -17.66 -7.27
CA THR A 211 -19.04 -18.45 -8.23
C THR A 211 -17.61 -18.54 -7.72
N THR A 212 -17.17 -19.78 -7.50
CA THR A 212 -15.80 -20.17 -7.17
C THR A 212 -14.82 -19.64 -8.24
N GLN A 213 -14.01 -18.64 -7.89
CA GLN A 213 -12.88 -18.20 -8.74
C GLN A 213 -11.53 -18.45 -8.06
N THR A 214 -10.82 -19.41 -8.67
CA THR A 214 -9.42 -19.76 -8.45
C THR A 214 -8.51 -18.64 -8.98
N ASN A 215 -7.42 -18.37 -8.25
CA ASN A 215 -6.31 -17.46 -8.61
C ASN A 215 -6.68 -16.00 -9.00
N THR A 216 -6.85 -15.13 -8.01
CA THR A 216 -7.03 -13.69 -8.19
C THR A 216 -5.74 -13.00 -8.67
N MET A 217 -5.56 -13.00 -9.99
CA MET A 217 -4.92 -11.90 -10.72
C MET A 217 -5.88 -10.68 -10.72
N VAL A 218 -5.40 -9.51 -11.14
CA VAL A 218 -6.28 -8.34 -11.35
C VAL A 218 -7.31 -8.72 -12.41
N HIS A 219 -8.53 -9.06 -11.98
CA HIS A 219 -9.60 -9.44 -12.89
C HIS A 219 -10.33 -8.16 -13.30
N LEU A 220 -10.04 -7.68 -14.51
CA LEU A 220 -10.81 -6.62 -15.12
C LEU A 220 -12.04 -7.22 -15.80
N SER A 221 -13.21 -6.64 -15.55
CA SER A 221 -14.42 -6.91 -16.32
C SER A 221 -14.24 -6.51 -17.79
N GLY A 222 -15.10 -7.02 -18.68
CA GLY A 222 -15.08 -6.63 -20.09
C GLY A 222 -15.27 -5.13 -20.29
N GLU A 223 -16.14 -4.51 -19.49
CA GLU A 223 -16.38 -3.06 -19.49
C GLU A 223 -15.14 -2.28 -19.07
N GLU A 224 -14.45 -2.71 -18.01
CA GLU A 224 -13.22 -2.06 -17.55
C GLU A 224 -12.09 -2.20 -18.58
N LYS A 225 -11.95 -3.36 -19.22
CA LYS A 225 -10.99 -3.57 -20.31
C LYS A 225 -11.28 -2.61 -21.46
N ALA A 226 -12.54 -2.50 -21.89
CA ALA A 226 -12.95 -1.60 -22.97
C ALA A 226 -12.74 -0.12 -22.61
N ALA A 227 -13.02 0.27 -21.36
CA ALA A 227 -12.79 1.63 -20.90
C ALA A 227 -11.30 2.00 -20.91
N VAL A 228 -10.45 1.09 -20.43
CA VAL A 228 -8.98 1.28 -20.42
C VAL A 228 -8.45 1.39 -21.85
N THR A 229 -8.75 0.41 -22.71
CA THR A 229 -8.24 0.39 -24.10
C THR A 229 -8.81 1.54 -24.93
N GLY A 230 -10.07 1.89 -24.73
CA GLY A 230 -10.73 3.02 -25.40
C GLY A 230 -10.09 4.37 -25.08
N LEU A 231 -9.76 4.63 -23.82
CA LEU A 231 -9.01 5.84 -23.45
C LEU A 231 -7.55 5.75 -23.95
N TRP A 232 -6.91 4.58 -23.80
CA TRP A 232 -5.51 4.41 -24.17
C TRP A 232 -5.26 4.65 -25.66
N GLY A 233 -6.23 4.32 -26.54
CA GLY A 233 -6.17 4.62 -27.97
C GLY A 233 -6.04 6.12 -28.30
N LYS A 234 -6.30 7.02 -27.34
CA LYS A 234 -6.14 8.48 -27.48
C LYS A 234 -4.85 8.99 -26.84
N VAL A 235 -4.10 8.14 -26.15
CA VAL A 235 -2.88 8.52 -25.42
C VAL A 235 -1.73 8.73 -26.40
N LYS A 236 -1.10 9.91 -26.32
CA LYS A 236 0.20 10.16 -26.94
C LYS A 236 1.31 9.65 -26.04
N VAL A 237 1.78 8.45 -26.35
CA VAL A 237 2.70 7.66 -25.50
C VAL A 237 4.01 8.39 -25.19
N ASP A 238 4.54 9.15 -26.14
CA ASP A 238 5.75 9.95 -26.01
C ASP A 238 5.57 11.14 -25.06
N GLU A 239 4.49 11.91 -25.24
CA GLU A 239 4.17 13.06 -24.38
C GLU A 239 3.84 12.63 -22.95
N VAL A 240 2.90 11.69 -22.79
CA VAL A 240 2.43 11.21 -21.48
C VAL A 240 3.54 10.44 -20.75
N GLY A 241 4.37 9.70 -21.47
CA GLY A 241 5.45 8.92 -20.88
C GLY A 241 6.55 9.78 -20.32
N GLY A 242 6.99 10.79 -21.10
CA GLY A 242 7.94 11.78 -20.63
C GLY A 242 7.42 12.56 -19.41
N GLU A 243 6.15 12.97 -19.44
CA GLU A 243 5.53 13.67 -18.31
C GLU A 243 5.42 12.80 -17.05
N ALA A 244 4.99 11.53 -17.18
CA ALA A 244 4.84 10.62 -16.04
C ALA A 244 6.18 10.33 -15.36
N LEU A 245 7.24 10.03 -16.13
CA LEU A 245 8.56 9.81 -15.56
C LEU A 245 9.14 11.09 -14.96
N GLY A 246 8.99 12.23 -15.65
CA GLY A 246 9.45 13.52 -15.13
C GLY A 246 8.79 13.86 -13.80
N ARG A 247 7.46 13.69 -13.68
CA ARG A 247 6.74 13.92 -12.43
C ARG A 247 7.13 12.94 -11.32
N LEU A 248 7.41 11.67 -11.62
CA LEU A 248 7.95 10.73 -10.64
C LEU A 248 9.25 11.27 -10.03
N LEU A 249 10.18 11.72 -10.87
CA LEU A 249 11.50 12.20 -10.45
C LEU A 249 11.42 13.53 -9.68
N VAL A 250 10.43 14.38 -9.96
CA VAL A 250 10.21 15.64 -9.21
C VAL A 250 9.49 15.39 -7.88
N VAL A 251 8.41 14.61 -7.89
CA VAL A 251 7.56 14.39 -6.71
C VAL A 251 8.21 13.44 -5.70
N TYR A 252 9.01 12.49 -6.19
CA TYR A 252 9.71 11.50 -5.38
C TYR A 252 11.22 11.53 -5.66
N PRO A 253 11.97 12.55 -5.18
CA PRO A 253 13.36 12.80 -5.59
C PRO A 253 14.33 11.65 -5.34
N TRP A 254 14.06 10.78 -4.37
CA TRP A 254 14.89 9.59 -4.13
C TRP A 254 14.91 8.63 -5.32
N THR A 255 13.93 8.70 -6.22
CA THR A 255 13.91 7.89 -7.45
C THR A 255 14.97 8.33 -8.46
N GLN A 256 15.52 9.54 -8.33
CA GLN A 256 16.59 10.04 -9.21
C GLN A 256 17.88 9.23 -9.11
N ARG A 257 18.13 8.56 -7.98
CA ARG A 257 19.31 7.68 -7.78
C ARG A 257 19.46 6.56 -8.80
N PHE A 258 18.38 6.20 -9.49
CA PHE A 258 18.39 5.16 -10.52
C PHE A 258 18.78 5.70 -11.91
N PHE A 259 18.97 7.02 -12.01
CA PHE A 259 19.10 7.74 -13.28
C PHE A 259 20.32 8.66 -13.32
N ASP A 260 21.39 8.35 -12.58
CA ASP A 260 22.62 9.19 -12.53
C ASP A 260 23.22 9.46 -13.92
N SER A 261 23.08 8.52 -14.86
CA SER A 261 23.56 8.66 -16.24
C SER A 261 22.71 9.61 -17.11
N PHE A 262 21.61 10.16 -16.58
CA PHE A 262 20.67 10.99 -17.33
C PHE A 262 21.11 12.46 -17.38
N GLY A 263 22.18 12.83 -16.68
CA GLY A 263 22.70 14.19 -16.65
C GLY A 263 21.98 15.03 -15.60
N ASP A 264 21.68 16.29 -15.94
CA ASP A 264 21.08 17.22 -14.98
C ASP A 264 19.62 16.86 -14.66
N LEU A 265 19.36 16.59 -13.38
CA LEU A 265 18.05 16.35 -12.76
C LEU A 265 17.84 17.26 -11.52
N SER A 266 18.63 18.32 -11.38
CA SER A 266 18.73 19.14 -10.16
C SER A 266 17.49 19.99 -9.85
N SER A 267 16.62 20.22 -10.83
CA SER A 267 15.43 21.05 -10.71
C SER A 267 14.27 20.50 -11.54
N ALA A 268 13.04 20.92 -11.22
CA ALA A 268 11.86 20.47 -11.97
C ALA A 268 11.95 20.82 -13.46
N SER A 269 12.45 22.02 -13.82
CA SER A 269 12.64 22.41 -15.22
C SER A 269 13.71 21.56 -15.91
N ALA A 270 14.84 21.28 -15.24
CA ALA A 270 15.87 20.39 -15.75
C ALA A 270 15.31 18.98 -16.01
N VAL A 271 14.61 18.40 -15.04
CA VAL A 271 13.98 17.07 -15.17
C VAL A 271 12.97 17.01 -16.32
N MET A 272 12.02 17.95 -16.37
CA MET A 272 10.95 17.95 -17.38
C MET A 272 11.46 18.30 -18.79
N GLY A 273 12.57 19.04 -18.88
CA GLY A 273 13.25 19.36 -20.14
C GLY A 273 14.22 18.27 -20.62
N ASN A 274 14.61 17.32 -19.75
CA ASN A 274 15.68 16.37 -20.04
C ASN A 274 15.30 15.39 -21.17
N PRO A 275 16.05 15.32 -22.28
CA PRO A 275 15.73 14.45 -23.41
C PRO A 275 15.84 12.96 -23.08
N LYS A 276 16.75 12.56 -22.17
CA LYS A 276 16.88 11.17 -21.72
C LYS A 276 15.69 10.76 -20.84
N VAL A 277 15.17 11.67 -20.00
CA VAL A 277 13.93 11.44 -19.25
C VAL A 277 12.76 11.22 -20.21
N LYS A 278 12.59 12.09 -21.21
CA LYS A 278 11.52 11.93 -22.21
C LYS A 278 11.63 10.62 -22.98
N ALA A 279 12.83 10.29 -23.47
CA ALA A 279 13.07 9.06 -24.21
C ALA A 279 12.83 7.81 -23.36
N HIS A 280 13.24 7.82 -22.09
CA HIS A 280 13.00 6.69 -21.19
C HIS A 280 11.51 6.59 -20.80
N GLY A 281 10.85 7.71 -20.52
CA GLY A 281 9.41 7.76 -20.25
C GLY A 281 8.58 7.17 -21.39
N LYS A 282 8.96 7.44 -22.64
CA LYS A 282 8.37 6.77 -23.80
C LYS A 282 8.57 5.25 -23.75
N LYS A 283 9.79 4.76 -23.52
CA LYS A 283 10.06 3.31 -23.40
C LYS A 283 9.22 2.63 -22.31
N VAL A 284 9.02 3.32 -21.19
CA VAL A 284 8.16 2.85 -20.09
C VAL A 284 6.72 2.71 -20.56
N LEU A 285 6.15 3.72 -21.24
CA LEU A 285 4.76 3.63 -21.71
C LEU A 285 4.56 2.78 -22.97
N ASP A 286 5.60 2.59 -23.79
CA ASP A 286 5.59 1.55 -24.83
C ASP A 286 5.42 0.16 -24.16
N SER A 287 6.17 -0.10 -23.09
CA SER A 287 6.05 -1.35 -22.31
C SER A 287 4.70 -1.46 -21.60
N PHE A 288 4.14 -0.35 -21.11
CA PHE A 288 2.79 -0.32 -20.54
C PHE A 288 1.73 -0.64 -21.62
N SER A 289 1.88 -0.09 -22.83
CA SER A 289 1.00 -0.36 -23.97
C SER A 289 0.99 -1.85 -24.33
N GLU A 290 2.16 -2.50 -24.31
CA GLU A 290 2.26 -3.96 -24.47
C GLU A 290 1.49 -4.71 -23.36
N GLY A 291 1.62 -4.26 -22.12
CA GLY A 291 0.84 -4.79 -20.99
C GLY A 291 -0.67 -4.70 -21.20
N LEU A 292 -1.17 -3.62 -21.79
CA LEU A 292 -2.59 -3.43 -22.09
C LEU A 292 -3.12 -4.39 -23.16
N GLN A 293 -2.25 -4.90 -24.06
CA GLN A 293 -2.62 -5.94 -25.02
C GLN A 293 -2.72 -7.32 -24.36
N HIS A 294 -2.18 -7.47 -23.15
CA HIS A 294 -2.07 -8.72 -22.42
C HIS A 294 -2.57 -8.59 -20.97
N LEU A 295 -3.70 -7.90 -20.76
CA LEU A 295 -4.28 -7.64 -19.44
C LEU A 295 -4.56 -8.93 -18.63
N ASP A 296 -4.83 -10.04 -19.31
CA ASP A 296 -5.05 -11.36 -18.67
C ASP A 296 -3.74 -12.12 -18.35
N ASN A 297 -2.59 -11.64 -18.83
CA ASN A 297 -1.29 -12.28 -18.67
C ASN A 297 -0.16 -11.29 -18.34
N LEU A 298 -0.42 -10.28 -17.50
CA LEU A 298 0.59 -9.28 -17.14
C LEU A 298 1.89 -9.89 -16.60
N LYS A 299 1.81 -10.97 -15.80
CA LYS A 299 3.02 -11.63 -15.27
C LYS A 299 3.90 -12.22 -16.36
N GLY A 300 3.30 -12.88 -17.35
CA GLY A 300 4.05 -13.43 -18.48
C GLY A 300 4.67 -12.32 -19.32
N THR A 301 3.88 -11.28 -19.62
CA THR A 301 4.31 -10.13 -20.43
C THR A 301 5.46 -9.35 -19.78
N PHE A 302 5.40 -9.10 -18.47
CA PHE A 302 6.42 -8.34 -17.75
C PHE A 302 7.56 -9.19 -17.16
N ALA A 303 7.62 -10.51 -17.40
CA ALA A 303 8.59 -11.40 -16.75
C ALA A 303 10.05 -10.95 -16.94
N LYS A 304 10.46 -10.62 -18.17
CA LYS A 304 11.83 -10.15 -18.47
C LYS A 304 12.14 -8.80 -17.83
N LEU A 305 11.15 -7.90 -17.78
CA LEU A 305 11.30 -6.61 -17.12
C LEU A 305 11.36 -6.77 -15.59
N SER A 306 10.61 -7.73 -15.03
CA SER A 306 10.68 -8.06 -13.60
C SER A 306 12.08 -8.51 -13.21
N GLU A 307 12.69 -9.43 -13.97
CA GLU A 307 14.06 -9.90 -13.75
C GLU A 307 15.07 -8.76 -13.88
N LEU A 308 14.93 -7.91 -14.92
CA LEU A 308 15.81 -6.75 -15.09
C LEU A 308 15.77 -5.80 -13.88
N HIS A 309 14.57 -5.44 -13.43
CA HIS A 309 14.44 -4.49 -12.33
C HIS A 309 14.87 -5.09 -10.99
N CYS A 310 14.63 -6.40 -10.79
CA CYS A 310 15.04 -7.14 -9.60
C CYS A 310 16.54 -7.34 -9.53
N ASP A 311 17.10 -8.03 -10.52
CA ASP A 311 18.44 -8.63 -10.43
C ASP A 311 19.55 -7.65 -10.82
N LYS A 312 19.24 -6.65 -11.65
CA LYS A 312 20.25 -5.69 -12.15
C LYS A 312 20.06 -4.28 -11.62
N LEU A 313 18.82 -3.79 -11.59
CA LEU A 313 18.55 -2.40 -11.21
C LEU A 313 18.23 -2.22 -9.72
N HIS A 314 17.88 -3.31 -9.02
CA HIS A 314 17.52 -3.33 -7.60
C HIS A 314 16.53 -2.22 -7.21
N VAL A 315 15.54 -1.98 -8.08
CA VAL A 315 14.51 -0.96 -7.82
C VAL A 315 13.60 -1.45 -6.71
N ASP A 316 13.35 -0.66 -5.67
CA ASP A 316 12.39 -1.09 -4.64
C ASP A 316 10.97 -1.19 -5.27
N PRO A 317 10.25 -2.33 -5.09
CA PRO A 317 8.93 -2.54 -5.68
C PRO A 317 7.90 -1.43 -5.40
N GLU A 318 8.04 -0.70 -4.29
CA GLU A 318 7.15 0.42 -3.96
C GLU A 318 7.20 1.52 -5.03
N ASN A 319 8.36 1.72 -5.66
CA ASN A 319 8.50 2.74 -6.70
C ASN A 319 7.65 2.45 -7.95
N PHE A 320 7.28 1.18 -8.20
CA PHE A 320 6.34 0.85 -9.29
C PHE A 320 4.93 1.35 -8.98
N ARG A 321 4.49 1.27 -7.72
CA ARG A 321 3.20 1.83 -7.30
C ARG A 321 3.20 3.36 -7.41
N LEU A 322 4.31 4.00 -7.00
CA LEU A 322 4.46 5.45 -7.12
C LEU A 322 4.34 5.91 -8.58
N LEU A 323 5.03 5.24 -9.50
CA LEU A 323 4.93 5.55 -10.93
C LEU A 323 3.51 5.29 -11.48
N GLY A 324 2.86 4.21 -11.06
CA GLY A 324 1.47 3.93 -11.41
C GLY A 324 0.51 5.05 -10.97
N ASN A 325 0.65 5.53 -9.73
CA ASN A 325 -0.14 6.64 -9.21
C ASN A 325 0.10 7.95 -9.97
N VAL A 326 1.37 8.23 -10.32
CA VAL A 326 1.73 9.40 -11.14
C VAL A 326 1.11 9.29 -12.53
N LEU A 327 1.15 8.12 -13.17
CA LEU A 327 0.52 7.90 -14.48
C LEU A 327 -0.99 8.19 -14.43
N VAL A 328 -1.70 7.70 -13.41
CA VAL A 328 -3.13 8.00 -13.23
C VAL A 328 -3.38 9.52 -13.11
N CYS A 329 -2.52 10.25 -12.38
CA CYS A 329 -2.63 11.70 -12.26
C CYS A 329 -2.38 12.41 -13.61
N VAL A 330 -1.41 11.95 -14.40
CA VAL A 330 -1.12 12.50 -15.72
C VAL A 330 -2.28 12.24 -16.67
N LEU A 331 -2.83 11.02 -16.70
CA LEU A 331 -4.00 10.70 -17.52
C LEU A 331 -5.21 11.57 -17.13
N ALA A 332 -5.48 11.74 -15.83
CA ALA A 332 -6.55 12.64 -15.36
C ALA A 332 -6.35 14.08 -15.87
N ARG A 333 -5.12 14.58 -15.86
CA ARG A 333 -4.78 15.92 -16.34
C ARG A 333 -4.98 16.07 -17.86
N HIS A 334 -4.58 15.07 -18.65
CA HIS A 334 -4.67 15.10 -20.12
C HIS A 334 -6.11 14.93 -20.62
N PHE A 335 -6.91 14.10 -19.95
CA PHE A 335 -8.23 13.71 -20.43
C PHE A 335 -9.39 14.39 -19.69
N GLY A 336 -9.13 15.04 -18.56
CA GLY A 336 -10.11 15.86 -17.84
C GLY A 336 -11.45 15.16 -17.64
N LYS A 337 -12.50 15.65 -18.31
CA LYS A 337 -13.86 15.10 -18.24
C LYS A 337 -14.00 13.68 -18.78
N GLU A 338 -13.13 13.25 -19.68
CA GLU A 338 -13.13 11.88 -20.21
C GLU A 338 -12.53 10.87 -19.21
N PHE A 339 -11.72 11.34 -18.25
CA PHE A 339 -11.17 10.51 -17.18
C PHE A 339 -12.17 10.40 -16.02
N THR A 340 -13.31 9.76 -16.30
CA THR A 340 -14.39 9.58 -15.32
C THR A 340 -13.94 8.74 -14.11
N PRO A 341 -14.67 8.78 -12.98
CA PRO A 341 -14.35 7.95 -11.83
C PRO A 341 -14.26 6.44 -12.15
N GLN A 342 -15.09 5.97 -13.08
CA GLN A 342 -15.09 4.58 -13.56
C GLN A 342 -13.81 4.26 -14.35
N VAL A 343 -13.39 5.17 -15.24
CA VAL A 343 -12.13 5.02 -15.99
C VAL A 343 -10.94 5.07 -15.03
N GLN A 344 -10.94 6.00 -14.07
CA GLN A 344 -9.91 6.09 -13.04
C GLN A 344 -9.79 4.79 -12.24
N ALA A 345 -10.91 4.20 -11.82
CA ALA A 345 -10.94 2.93 -11.10
C ALA A 345 -10.33 1.79 -11.92
N ALA A 346 -10.69 1.70 -13.20
CA ALA A 346 -10.13 0.70 -14.10
C ALA A 346 -8.61 0.89 -14.29
N TYR A 347 -8.14 2.11 -14.48
CA TYR A 347 -6.70 2.39 -14.57
C TYR A 347 -5.96 2.09 -13.26
N GLN A 348 -6.56 2.37 -12.11
CA GLN A 348 -5.98 2.01 -10.80
C GLN A 348 -5.77 0.50 -10.67
N LYS A 349 -6.73 -0.31 -11.13
CA LYS A 349 -6.57 -1.78 -11.21
C LYS A 349 -5.40 -2.18 -12.12
N VAL A 350 -5.32 -1.58 -13.31
CA VAL A 350 -4.25 -1.88 -14.26
C VAL A 350 -2.87 -1.54 -13.70
N VAL A 351 -2.66 -0.32 -13.19
CA VAL A 351 -1.34 0.08 -12.69
C VAL A 351 -0.92 -0.74 -11.47
N ALA A 352 -1.86 -1.14 -10.61
CA ALA A 352 -1.60 -2.09 -9.53
C ALA A 352 -1.22 -3.49 -10.06
N GLY A 353 -1.90 -3.96 -11.11
CA GLY A 353 -1.57 -5.22 -11.78
C GLY A 353 -0.18 -5.23 -12.41
N VAL A 354 0.18 -4.15 -13.10
CA VAL A 354 1.51 -3.96 -13.71
C VAL A 354 2.59 -3.88 -12.62
N ALA A 355 2.37 -3.10 -11.55
CA ALA A 355 3.32 -3.04 -10.43
C ALA A 355 3.54 -4.42 -9.78
N ASN A 356 2.46 -5.18 -9.57
CA ASN A 356 2.54 -6.55 -9.05
C ASN A 356 3.27 -7.51 -10.00
N ALA A 357 3.09 -7.35 -11.32
CA ALA A 357 3.77 -8.17 -12.31
C ALA A 357 5.28 -7.86 -12.37
N LEU A 358 5.67 -6.59 -12.30
CA LEU A 358 7.08 -6.16 -12.24
C LEU A 358 7.77 -6.57 -10.94
N ALA A 359 7.05 -6.59 -9.82
CA ALA A 359 7.57 -7.05 -8.54
C ALA A 359 7.62 -8.58 -8.41
N HIS A 360 7.13 -9.35 -9.38
CA HIS A 360 6.88 -10.78 -9.18
C HIS A 360 8.15 -11.58 -8.88
N LYS A 361 9.29 -11.22 -9.47
CA LYS A 361 10.58 -11.94 -9.32
C LYS A 361 11.37 -11.57 -8.06
N TYR A 362 10.90 -10.58 -7.27
CA TYR A 362 11.60 -10.14 -6.05
C TYR A 362 11.46 -11.12 -4.87
N HIS A 363 10.51 -12.06 -4.92
CA HIS A 363 10.08 -12.84 -3.76
C HIS A 363 9.73 -14.28 -4.05
#